data_AF-A0A060YH44-F1
#
_entry.id   AF-A0A060YH44-F1
#
_cell.length_a   1.000
_cell.length_b   1.000
_cell.length_c   1.000
_cell.angle_alpha   90.00
_cell.angle_beta   90.00
_cell.angle_gamma   90.00
#
_symmetry.space_group_name_H-M   'P 1'
#
loop_
_entity.id
_entity.type
_entity.pdbx_description
1 polymer ?
#
loop_
_entity_poly.entity_id
_entity_poly.type
_entity_poly.pdbx_seq_one_letter_code
_entity_poly.pdbx_strand_id
1 'polypeptide(L)'
;VECCVLVVLEQIACRFSLTFLPPSLSDEIGLIPCPEVRYNRSPIVLVENKLGVESWCVKYLLPYVHNKLLLYRQRKQWLDREALVDITCTLLLLNPDFTTAWNVR
;
A
#
# COMPACT_ATOMS: atom_id res chain seq x y z
N VAL A 1 -16.43 0.36 9.52
CA VAL A 1 -15.87 0.03 8.18
C VAL A 1 -14.72 0.97 7.84
N GLU A 2 -14.87 2.29 7.94
CA GLU A 2 -13.78 3.27 7.69
C GLU A 2 -12.55 3.11 8.61
N CYS A 3 -12.73 2.85 9.91
CA CYS A 3 -11.58 2.63 10.81
C CYS A 3 -10.76 1.39 10.45
N CYS A 4 -11.42 0.32 9.96
CA CYS A 4 -10.72 -0.88 9.52
C CYS A 4 -9.92 -0.60 8.26
N VAL A 5 -10.44 0.22 7.34
CA VAL A 5 -9.71 0.61 6.13
C VAL A 5 -8.46 1.40 6.50
N LEU A 6 -8.54 2.48 7.29
CA LEU A 6 -7.35 3.28 7.64
C LEU A 6 -6.25 2.46 8.36
N VAL A 7 -6.62 1.64 9.34
CA VAL A 7 -5.67 0.76 10.04
C VAL A 7 -5.06 -0.26 9.07
N VAL A 8 -5.88 -0.83 8.19
CA VAL A 8 -5.42 -1.73 7.12
C VAL A 8 -4.50 -1.01 6.14
N LEU A 9 -4.77 0.24 5.77
CA LEU A 9 -3.98 1.03 4.84
C LEU A 9 -2.60 1.36 5.42
N GLU A 10 -2.53 1.72 6.70
CA GLU A 10 -1.27 1.90 7.41
C GLU A 10 -0.52 0.57 7.58
N GLN A 11 -1.22 -0.51 7.91
CA GLN A 11 -0.62 -1.84 8.03
C GLN A 11 -0.09 -2.37 6.70
N ILE A 12 -0.81 -2.10 5.59
CA ILE A 12 -0.40 -2.42 4.22
C ILE A 12 0.87 -1.64 3.87
N ALA A 13 0.87 -0.33 4.12
CA ALA A 13 2.01 0.53 3.82
C ALA A 13 3.26 0.07 4.57
N CYS A 14 3.15 -0.23 5.87
CA CYS A 14 4.24 -0.78 6.68
C CYS A 14 4.63 -2.24 6.34
N ARG A 15 3.77 -3.01 5.67
CA ARG A 15 4.11 -4.38 5.20
C ARG A 15 4.75 -4.40 3.83
N PHE A 16 4.52 -3.37 3.01
CA PHE A 16 5.20 -3.18 1.73
C PHE A 16 6.58 -2.54 1.86
N SER A 17 6.96 -2.09 3.06
CA SER A 17 8.35 -1.80 3.39
C SER A 17 9.18 -3.05 3.09
N LEU A 18 9.86 -3.04 1.95
CA LEU A 18 10.68 -4.12 1.38
C LEU A 18 11.78 -4.63 2.33
N THR A 19 11.93 -4.01 3.51
CA THR A 19 12.77 -4.43 4.64
C THR A 19 12.28 -5.67 5.37
N PHE A 20 10.98 -5.95 5.42
CA PHE A 20 10.45 -7.11 6.17
C PHE A 20 10.19 -8.35 5.31
N LEU A 21 10.22 -8.23 4.00
CA LEU A 21 10.05 -9.35 3.09
C LEU A 21 11.43 -9.89 2.69
N PRO A 22 11.70 -11.19 2.88
CA PRO A 22 12.83 -11.86 2.26
C PRO A 22 12.91 -11.49 0.78
N PRO A 23 14.11 -11.31 0.19
CA PRO A 23 14.26 -10.98 -1.23
C PRO A 23 13.53 -11.96 -2.17
N SER A 24 13.31 -13.21 -1.73
CA SER A 24 12.53 -14.24 -2.42
C SER A 24 10.99 -14.08 -2.39
N LEU A 25 10.48 -13.08 -1.66
CA LEU A 25 9.04 -12.78 -1.51
C LEU A 25 8.60 -11.60 -2.39
N SER A 26 9.56 -10.89 -3.00
CA SER A 26 9.29 -9.76 -3.92
C SER A 26 8.83 -10.22 -5.30
N ASP A 27 8.97 -11.49 -5.64
CA ASP A 27 8.76 -11.98 -7.01
C ASP A 27 7.28 -12.11 -7.39
N GLU A 28 6.34 -12.26 -6.44
CA GLU A 28 4.92 -12.48 -6.77
C GLU A 28 3.97 -11.78 -5.79
N ILE A 29 3.71 -10.48 -6.04
CA ILE A 29 2.56 -9.78 -5.46
C ILE A 29 1.38 -9.96 -6.41
N GLY A 30 0.30 -10.57 -5.92
CA GLY A 30 -0.90 -10.89 -6.70
C GLY A 30 -2.12 -10.10 -6.25
N LEU A 31 -2.92 -9.63 -7.21
CA LEU A 31 -4.25 -9.09 -6.93
C LEU A 31 -5.27 -10.24 -6.85
N ILE A 32 -5.93 -10.37 -5.70
CA ILE A 32 -7.00 -11.35 -5.48
C ILE A 32 -8.33 -10.69 -5.90
N PRO A 33 -9.05 -11.22 -6.90
CA PRO A 33 -10.34 -10.68 -7.31
C PRO A 33 -11.37 -10.87 -6.19
N CYS A 34 -11.71 -9.78 -5.53
CA CYS A 34 -12.68 -9.73 -4.44
C CYS A 34 -13.37 -8.35 -4.48
N PRO A 35 -14.60 -8.26 -5.01
CA PRO A 35 -15.28 -6.97 -5.23
C PRO A 35 -15.88 -6.36 -3.95
N GLU A 36 -16.17 -7.18 -2.94
CA GLU A 36 -16.86 -6.78 -1.70
C GLU A 36 -16.18 -7.35 -0.45
N VAL A 37 -16.22 -6.58 0.64
CA VAL A 37 -15.69 -6.99 1.95
C VAL A 37 -16.58 -8.09 2.52
N ARG A 38 -16.10 -9.34 2.49
CA ARG A 38 -16.89 -10.47 3.00
C ARG A 38 -16.85 -10.59 4.52
N TYR A 39 -15.77 -10.17 5.17
CA TYR A 39 -15.54 -10.32 6.61
C TYR A 39 -14.64 -9.20 7.15
N ASN A 40 -14.62 -9.00 8.48
CA ASN A 40 -13.71 -8.07 9.16
C ASN A 40 -12.27 -8.62 9.22
N ARG A 41 -11.73 -9.02 8.07
CA ARG A 41 -10.37 -9.52 7.88
C ARG A 41 -9.54 -8.50 7.11
N SER A 42 -8.23 -8.56 7.34
CA SER A 42 -7.28 -7.80 6.53
C SER A 42 -7.36 -8.26 5.06
N PRO A 43 -7.38 -7.33 4.08
CA PRO A 43 -7.29 -7.65 2.65
C PRO A 43 -5.93 -8.16 2.21
N ILE A 44 -4.95 -8.17 3.12
CA ILE A 44 -3.64 -8.77 2.88
C ILE A 44 -3.72 -10.26 3.21
N VAL A 45 -3.47 -11.09 2.21
CA VAL A 45 -3.39 -12.54 2.37
C VAL A 45 -1.96 -12.96 2.07
N LEU A 46 -1.26 -13.48 3.07
CA LEU A 46 0.07 -14.07 2.89
C LEU A 46 -0.08 -15.59 2.82
N VAL A 47 0.23 -16.19 1.68
CA VAL A 47 0.19 -17.65 1.48
C VAL A 47 1.54 -18.08 0.92
N GLU A 48 2.24 -18.97 1.62
CA GLU A 48 3.45 -19.63 1.10
C GLU A 48 4.43 -18.66 0.40
N ASN A 49 4.79 -17.56 1.08
CA ASN A 49 5.68 -16.54 0.51
C ASN A 49 5.14 -15.77 -0.71
N LYS A 50 3.81 -15.73 -0.91
CA LYS A 50 3.14 -14.89 -1.89
C LYS A 50 2.23 -13.89 -1.19
N LEU A 51 2.32 -12.64 -1.59
CA LEU A 51 1.55 -11.55 -1.00
C LEU A 51 0.35 -11.25 -1.91
N GLY A 52 -0.83 -11.66 -1.46
CA GLY A 52 -2.11 -11.38 -2.10
C GLY A 52 -2.75 -10.13 -1.54
N VAL A 53 -3.26 -9.27 -2.41
CA VAL A 53 -4.03 -8.07 -2.05
C VAL A 53 -5.42 -8.18 -2.66
N GLU A 54 -6.44 -8.13 -1.82
CA GLU A 54 -7.83 -8.15 -2.31
C GLU A 54 -8.18 -6.87 -3.07
N SER A 55 -8.76 -7.00 -4.27
CA SER A 55 -9.02 -5.88 -5.18
C SER A 55 -9.93 -4.78 -4.59
N TRP A 56 -10.82 -5.12 -3.65
CA TRP A 56 -11.70 -4.13 -3.01
C TRP A 56 -10.92 -3.08 -2.22
N CYS A 57 -9.69 -3.38 -1.75
CA CYS A 57 -8.92 -2.41 -0.98
C CYS A 57 -8.22 -1.39 -1.89
N VAL A 58 -7.90 -1.76 -3.13
CA VAL A 58 -7.18 -0.92 -4.10
C VAL A 58 -7.92 0.39 -4.40
N LYS A 59 -9.26 0.33 -4.54
CA LYS A 59 -10.10 1.52 -4.78
C LYS A 59 -10.06 2.55 -3.65
N TYR A 60 -9.66 2.15 -2.44
CA TYR A 60 -9.49 3.05 -1.29
C TYR A 60 -8.02 3.38 -1.04
N LEU A 61 -7.14 2.40 -1.22
CA LEU A 61 -5.71 2.52 -0.94
C LEU A 61 -5.03 3.49 -1.91
N LEU A 62 -5.27 3.35 -3.21
CA LEU A 62 -4.65 4.21 -4.22
C LEU A 62 -4.95 5.71 -4.00
N PRO A 63 -6.22 6.16 -3.85
CA PRO A 63 -6.48 7.57 -3.59
C PRO A 63 -5.95 8.04 -2.23
N TYR A 64 -5.90 7.17 -1.22
CA TYR A 64 -5.35 7.51 0.09
C TYR A 64 -3.84 7.80 0.04
N VAL A 65 -3.04 6.86 -0.50
CA VAL A 65 -1.58 7.05 -0.60
C VAL A 65 -1.23 8.18 -1.57
N HIS A 66 -2.01 8.35 -2.64
CA HIS A 66 -1.85 9.47 -3.58
C HIS A 66 -2.07 10.82 -2.89
N ASN A 67 -3.16 10.96 -2.13
CA ASN A 67 -3.45 12.20 -1.42
C ASN A 67 -2.41 12.52 -0.34
N LYS A 68 -1.95 11.51 0.43
CA LYS A 68 -0.86 11.71 1.40
C LYS A 68 0.42 12.23 0.73
N LEU A 69 0.83 11.64 -0.40
CA LEU A 69 2.01 12.08 -1.15
C LEU A 69 1.85 13.51 -1.70
N LEU A 70 0.67 13.86 -2.21
CA LEU A 70 0.37 15.21 -2.66
C LEU A 70 0.41 16.24 -1.52
N LEU A 71 -0.16 15.91 -0.35
CA LEU A 71 -0.13 16.79 0.83
C LEU A 71 1.30 17.00 1.34
N TYR A 72 2.13 15.96 1.30
CA TYR A 72 3.55 16.06 1.58
C TYR A 72 4.26 17.01 0.60
N ARG A 73 4.05 16.82 -0.71
CA ARG A 73 4.65 17.69 -1.74
C ARG A 73 4.20 19.15 -1.63
N GLN A 74 2.95 19.38 -1.22
CA GLN A 74 2.40 20.71 -0.96
C GLN A 74 2.83 21.29 0.40
N ARG A 75 3.66 20.58 1.17
CA ARG A 75 4.10 20.94 2.53
C ARG A 75 2.94 21.17 3.51
N LYS A 76 1.78 20.55 3.25
CA LYS A 76 0.58 20.60 4.10
C LYS A 76 0.58 19.53 5.17
N GLN A 77 1.29 18.43 4.94
CA GLN A 77 1.44 17.34 5.89
C GLN A 77 2.90 16.88 5.92
N TRP A 78 3.47 16.78 7.11
CA TRP A 78 4.80 16.17 7.28
C TRP A 78 4.68 14.65 7.29
N LEU A 79 5.63 14.00 6.63
CA LEU A 79 5.85 12.57 6.66
C LEU A 79 7.31 12.34 7.02
N ASP A 80 7.58 11.41 7.91
CA ASP A 80 8.93 10.98 8.21
C ASP A 80 9.49 10.11 7.08
N ARG A 81 10.79 9.79 7.16
CA ARG A 81 11.48 9.05 6.11
C ARG A 81 10.88 7.66 5.90
N GLU A 82 10.49 6.98 6.98
CA GLU A 82 9.90 5.65 6.91
C GLU A 82 8.51 5.70 6.26
N ALA A 83 7.62 6.60 6.68
CA ALA A 83 6.31 6.73 6.05
C ALA A 83 6.38 7.15 4.57
N LEU A 84 7.38 7.96 4.18
CA LEU A 84 7.60 8.30 2.77
C LEU A 84 7.99 7.09 1.94
N VAL A 85 8.89 6.25 2.45
CA VAL A 85 9.26 4.99 1.79
C VAL A 85 8.03 4.10 1.67
N ASP A 86 7.24 3.94 2.73
CA ASP A 86 6.06 3.08 2.75
C ASP A 86 4.99 3.55 1.75
N ILE A 87 4.71 4.86 1.71
CA ILE A 87 3.74 5.46 0.80
C ILE A 87 4.20 5.34 -0.66
N THR A 88 5.46 5.65 -0.95
CA THR A 88 6.00 5.54 -2.33
C THR A 88 6.14 4.09 -2.79
N CYS A 89 6.53 3.15 -1.91
CA CYS A 89 6.51 1.70 -2.14
C CYS A 89 5.11 1.25 -2.56
N THR A 90 4.12 1.54 -1.72
CA THR A 90 2.74 1.09 -1.94
C THR A 90 2.16 1.68 -3.20
N LEU A 91 2.44 2.95 -3.46
CA LEU A 91 1.90 3.63 -4.63
C LEU A 91 2.52 3.13 -5.93
N LEU A 92 3.82 2.86 -5.97
CA LEU A 92 4.50 2.31 -7.15
C LEU A 92 4.16 0.84 -7.41
N LEU A 93 3.84 0.09 -6.36
CA LEU A 93 3.35 -1.27 -6.51
C LEU A 93 1.96 -1.32 -7.16
N LEU A 94 1.07 -0.39 -6.80
CA LEU A 94 -0.29 -0.33 -7.35
C LEU A 94 -0.34 0.42 -8.69
N ASN A 95 0.54 1.39 -8.89
CA ASN A 95 0.61 2.22 -10.08
C ASN A 95 2.08 2.58 -10.40
N PRO A 96 2.79 1.70 -11.14
CA PRO A 96 4.21 1.89 -11.45
C PRO A 96 4.49 3.12 -12.33
N ASP A 97 3.50 3.61 -13.07
CA ASP A 97 3.62 4.77 -13.96
C ASP A 97 3.57 6.12 -13.21
N PHE A 98 3.40 6.10 -11.88
CA PHE A 98 3.30 7.33 -11.10
C PHE A 98 4.68 7.97 -10.84
N THR A 99 5.16 8.74 -11.82
CA THR A 99 6.48 9.42 -11.81
C THR A 99 6.78 10.24 -10.57
N THR A 100 5.77 10.87 -9.96
CA THR A 100 5.98 11.68 -8.74
C THR A 100 6.43 10.82 -7.56
N ALA A 101 6.02 9.56 -7.46
CA ALA A 101 6.50 8.67 -6.40
C ALA A 101 7.94 8.22 -6.65
N TRP A 102 8.34 8.02 -7.91
CA TRP A 102 9.75 7.77 -8.25
C TRP A 102 10.65 8.95 -7.89
N ASN A 103 10.20 10.18 -8.14
CA ASN A 103 10.98 11.39 -7.87
C ASN A 103 11.13 11.73 -6.37
N VAL A 104 10.27 11.16 -5.51
CA VAL A 104 10.28 11.42 -4.06
C VAL A 104 11.13 10.40 -3.29
N ARG A 105 11.41 9.23 -3.87
CA ARG A 105 12.34 8.23 -3.30
C ARG A 105 13.79 8.72 -3.37
#